data_AF-A0A817GRV9-F1
#
_entry.id   AF-A0A817GRV9-F1
#
_cell.length_a   1.000
_cell.length_b   1.000
_cell.length_c   1.000
_cell.angle_alpha   90.00
_cell.angle_beta   90.00
_cell.angle_gamma   90.00
#
_symmetry.space_group_name_H-M   'P 1'
#
loop_
_entity.id
_entity.type
_entity.pdbx_description
1 polymer ?
#
loop_
_entity_poly.entity_id
_entity_poly.type
_entity_poly.pdbx_seq_one_letter_code
_entity_poly.pdbx_strand_id
1 'polypeptide(L)'
;MKQIENINKIENLSNELIYEIFEFLNYHHAFQAFYDLNQRFENLFLNSNIPIKINISTISKSKFEYFTKHIIKPNAYRIELIRLSNPCIDPCLLLIPIMKNLTQLTTLILNNIESNYIEKIVNNLFCLPVLSSLTRERHRTVFFVLSCIFAGHLGTLSCFSGRIAGRKNLRPGRTHLQDKKSSCVLPAGRIFVLQASKS
;
A
#
# COMPACT_ATOMS: atom_id res chain seq x y z
N MET A 1 30.67 41.21 -19.69
CA MET A 1 29.29 40.69 -19.69
C MET A 1 29.32 39.29 -19.10
N LYS A 2 28.71 39.07 -17.93
CA LYS A 2 28.68 37.75 -17.28
C LYS A 2 27.71 36.86 -18.08
N GLN A 3 28.16 35.66 -18.46
CA GLN A 3 27.34 34.64 -19.10
C GLN A 3 26.10 34.36 -18.23
N ILE A 4 24.91 34.70 -18.73
CA ILE A 4 23.63 34.16 -18.24
C ILE A 4 23.40 32.88 -19.03
N GLU A 5 24.25 31.87 -18.82
CA GLU A 5 24.06 30.54 -19.38
C GLU A 5 23.98 29.55 -18.22
N ASN A 6 22.95 28.68 -18.26
CA ASN A 6 22.67 27.56 -17.35
C ASN A 6 21.79 27.80 -16.10
N ILE A 7 20.72 28.60 -16.18
CA ILE A 7 19.66 28.54 -15.13
C ILE A 7 18.59 27.46 -15.45
N ASN A 8 18.57 26.89 -16.67
CA ASN A 8 17.45 26.05 -17.13
C ASN A 8 17.72 24.52 -17.13
N LYS A 9 18.78 24.04 -16.46
CA LYS A 9 19.04 22.60 -16.36
C LYS A 9 18.46 22.05 -15.06
N ILE A 10 17.67 20.98 -15.17
CA ILE A 10 17.12 20.27 -14.00
C ILE A 10 18.22 19.76 -13.06
N GLU A 11 19.40 19.48 -13.60
CA GLU A 11 20.61 19.07 -12.87
C GLU A 11 21.16 20.15 -11.94
N ASN A 12 20.76 21.41 -12.11
CA ASN A 12 21.19 22.51 -11.26
C ASN A 12 20.23 22.75 -10.08
N LEU A 13 19.07 22.10 -10.06
CA LEU A 13 18.16 22.17 -8.92
C LEU A 13 18.81 21.54 -7.69
N SER A 14 18.49 22.04 -6.49
CA SER A 14 18.97 21.45 -5.24
C SER A 14 18.33 20.07 -5.01
N ASN A 15 18.91 19.25 -4.12
CA ASN A 15 18.35 17.92 -3.85
C ASN A 15 16.93 18.02 -3.26
N GLU A 16 16.70 19.03 -2.42
CA GLU A 16 15.41 19.32 -1.79
C GLU A 16 14.32 19.51 -2.84
N LEU A 17 14.56 20.36 -3.85
CA LEU A 17 13.59 20.58 -4.94
C LEU A 17 13.36 19.32 -5.78
N ILE A 18 14.39 18.51 -6.01
CA ILE A 18 14.24 17.24 -6.71
C ILE A 18 13.36 16.26 -5.91
N TYR A 19 13.51 16.23 -4.58
CA TYR A 19 12.67 15.40 -3.73
C TYR A 19 11.22 15.86 -3.69
N GLU A 20 10.98 17.17 -3.67
CA GLU A 20 9.63 17.73 -3.82
C GLU A 20 9.01 17.28 -5.16
N ILE A 21 9.76 17.35 -6.26
CA ILE A 21 9.30 16.83 -7.56
C ILE A 21 8.97 15.33 -7.47
N PHE A 22 9.83 14.54 -6.82
CA PHE A 22 9.61 13.11 -6.65
C PHE A 22 8.37 12.79 -5.82
N GLU A 23 7.99 13.63 -4.85
CA GLU A 23 6.73 13.45 -4.10
C GLU A 23 5.47 13.57 -4.97
N PHE A 24 5.50 14.40 -6.01
CA PHE A 24 4.39 14.52 -6.97
C PHE A 24 4.34 13.37 -7.98
N LEU A 25 5.42 12.62 -8.12
CA LEU A 25 5.54 11.52 -9.07
C LEU A 25 5.30 10.17 -8.38
N ASN A 26 4.79 9.20 -9.14
CA ASN A 26 4.91 7.81 -8.72
C ASN A 26 6.39 7.44 -8.69
N TYR A 27 6.87 6.86 -7.60
CA TYR A 27 8.29 6.53 -7.41
C TYR A 27 8.87 5.70 -8.57
N HIS A 28 8.08 4.80 -9.17
CA HIS A 28 8.50 4.06 -10.37
C HIS A 28 8.73 4.99 -11.58
N HIS A 29 7.88 6.00 -11.79
CA HIS A 29 8.05 6.97 -12.88
C HIS A 29 9.24 7.89 -12.62
N ALA A 30 9.43 8.34 -11.37
CA ALA A 30 10.60 9.12 -10.99
C ALA A 30 11.88 8.31 -11.24
N PHE A 31 11.92 7.06 -10.79
CA PHE A 31 13.04 6.17 -11.05
C PHE A 31 13.30 6.02 -12.56
N GLN A 32 12.28 5.68 -13.35
CA GLN A 32 12.44 5.47 -14.79
C GLN A 32 12.90 6.74 -15.54
N ALA A 33 12.50 7.92 -15.07
CA ALA A 33 12.82 9.19 -15.72
C ALA A 33 14.19 9.75 -15.30
N PHE A 34 14.60 9.55 -14.05
CA PHE A 34 15.72 10.28 -13.46
C PHE A 34 16.93 9.41 -13.12
N TYR A 35 16.75 8.10 -12.89
CA TYR A 35 17.82 7.26 -12.34
C TYR A 35 19.06 7.25 -13.24
N ASP A 36 18.91 7.00 -14.53
CA ASP A 36 20.04 6.88 -15.47
C ASP A 36 20.53 8.24 -16.04
N LEU A 37 20.08 9.38 -15.51
CA LEU A 37 20.47 10.69 -16.05
C LEU A 37 21.91 11.05 -15.68
N ASN A 38 22.28 10.88 -14.40
CA ASN A 38 23.63 11.06 -13.90
C ASN A 38 23.80 10.44 -12.51
N GLN A 39 25.05 10.29 -12.08
CA GLN A 39 25.40 9.70 -10.78
C GLN A 39 24.76 10.42 -9.59
N ARG A 40 24.51 11.73 -9.70
CA ARG A 40 23.83 12.48 -8.63
C ARG A 40 22.41 11.94 -8.47
N PHE A 41 21.64 11.78 -9.54
CA PHE A 41 20.29 11.24 -9.45
C PHE A 41 20.26 9.78 -9.00
N GLU A 42 21.16 8.93 -9.48
CA GLU A 42 21.30 7.54 -8.97
C GLU A 42 21.42 7.51 -7.45
N ASN A 43 22.30 8.37 -6.90
CA ASN A 43 22.51 8.49 -5.46
C ASN A 43 21.25 8.95 -4.70
N LEU A 44 20.40 9.78 -5.31
CA LEU A 44 19.13 10.20 -4.67
C LEU A 44 18.17 9.02 -4.48
N PHE A 45 18.20 8.02 -5.36
CA PHE A 45 17.37 6.82 -5.21
C PHE A 45 17.99 5.83 -4.21
N LEU A 46 19.30 5.57 -4.32
CA LEU A 46 19.96 4.50 -3.55
C LEU A 46 20.37 4.89 -2.13
N ASN A 47 20.79 6.15 -1.92
CA ASN A 47 21.49 6.57 -0.70
C ASN A 47 20.76 7.65 0.11
N SER A 48 19.52 8.02 -0.27
CA SER A 48 18.75 9.00 0.48
C SER A 48 18.02 8.37 1.67
N ASN A 49 17.65 9.20 2.66
CA ASN A 49 16.83 8.77 3.80
C ASN A 49 15.35 9.05 3.61
N ILE A 50 14.94 9.38 2.37
CA ILE A 50 13.58 9.86 2.12
C ILE A 50 12.62 8.67 2.05
N PRO A 51 11.45 8.78 2.71
CA PRO A 51 10.43 7.75 2.66
C PRO A 51 9.98 7.45 1.24
N ILE A 52 9.79 6.17 0.94
CA ILE A 52 9.39 5.70 -0.38
C ILE A 52 7.91 5.33 -0.37
N LYS A 53 7.16 5.90 -1.32
CA LYS A 53 5.75 5.60 -1.57
C LYS A 53 5.64 4.82 -2.88
N ILE A 54 5.37 3.53 -2.79
CA ILE A 54 5.28 2.64 -3.95
C ILE A 54 3.83 2.53 -4.42
N ASN A 55 3.60 2.79 -5.70
CA ASN A 55 2.32 2.53 -6.35
C ASN A 55 2.55 1.71 -7.63
N ILE A 56 2.08 0.45 -7.64
CA ILE A 56 2.29 -0.46 -8.79
C ILE A 56 1.07 -0.56 -9.71
N SER A 57 0.09 0.34 -9.58
CA SER A 57 -1.13 0.37 -10.42
C SER A 57 -0.86 0.26 -11.91
N THR A 58 0.14 0.99 -12.41
CA THR A 58 0.38 1.20 -13.85
C THR A 58 1.58 0.43 -14.39
N ILE A 59 2.30 -0.33 -13.56
CA ILE A 59 3.53 -0.99 -13.98
C ILE A 59 3.24 -2.29 -14.75
N SER A 60 3.87 -2.48 -15.91
CA SER A 60 3.79 -3.77 -16.63
C SER A 60 4.53 -4.87 -15.86
N LYS A 61 4.14 -6.14 -16.05
CA LYS A 61 4.76 -7.29 -15.38
C LYS A 61 6.29 -7.38 -15.60
N SER A 62 6.77 -7.13 -16.81
CA SER A 62 8.21 -7.18 -17.11
C SER A 62 9.00 -6.09 -16.37
N LYS A 63 8.50 -4.85 -16.37
CA LYS A 63 9.09 -3.74 -15.61
C LYS A 63 9.03 -3.98 -14.10
N PHE A 64 7.98 -4.64 -13.63
CA PHE A 64 7.77 -4.92 -12.22
C PHE A 64 8.85 -5.80 -11.60
N GLU A 65 9.28 -6.85 -12.30
CA GLU A 65 10.33 -7.75 -11.80
C GLU A 65 11.66 -7.01 -11.64
N TYR A 66 12.05 -6.22 -12.65
CA TYR A 66 13.24 -5.38 -12.61
C TYR A 66 13.17 -4.37 -11.46
N PHE A 67 12.08 -3.60 -11.39
CA PHE A 67 11.86 -2.60 -10.36
C PHE A 67 11.87 -3.20 -8.95
N THR A 68 11.27 -4.39 -8.79
CA THR A 68 11.26 -5.09 -7.51
C THR A 68 12.67 -5.53 -7.10
N LYS A 69 13.43 -6.11 -8.03
CA LYS A 69 14.77 -6.62 -7.77
C LYS A 69 15.77 -5.51 -7.46
N HIS A 70 15.75 -4.44 -8.23
CA HIS A 70 16.79 -3.41 -8.18
C HIS A 70 16.43 -2.22 -7.28
N ILE A 71 15.14 -1.99 -7.01
CA ILE A 71 14.70 -0.78 -6.30
C ILE A 71 13.94 -1.09 -5.03
N ILE A 72 12.88 -1.89 -5.11
CA ILE A 72 12.05 -2.19 -3.93
C ILE A 72 12.85 -3.00 -2.90
N LYS A 73 13.49 -4.09 -3.31
CA LYS A 73 14.23 -4.97 -2.40
C LYS A 73 15.37 -4.26 -1.65
N PRO A 74 16.27 -3.52 -2.33
CA PRO A 74 17.36 -2.83 -1.63
C PRO A 74 16.88 -1.72 -0.70
N ASN A 75 15.77 -1.05 -1.03
CA ASN A 75 15.26 0.09 -0.28
C ASN A 75 14.07 -0.24 0.63
N ALA A 76 13.79 -1.52 0.89
CA ALA A 76 12.60 -1.97 1.60
C ALA A 76 12.41 -1.30 2.98
N TYR A 77 13.53 -1.05 3.68
CA TYR A 77 13.54 -0.41 5.01
C TYR A 77 13.06 1.04 5.02
N ARG A 78 12.94 1.69 3.86
CA ARG A 78 12.48 3.08 3.69
C ARG A 78 11.06 3.17 3.16
N ILE A 79 10.45 2.03 2.82
CA ILE A 79 9.12 2.03 2.22
C ILE A 79 8.09 2.28 3.30
N GLU A 80 7.40 3.41 3.16
CA GLU A 80 6.36 3.85 4.10
C GLU A 80 4.96 3.44 3.62
N LEU A 81 4.74 3.51 2.31
CA LEU A 81 3.44 3.24 1.71
C LEU A 81 3.59 2.28 0.53
N ILE A 82 2.73 1.26 0.49
CA ILE A 82 2.57 0.37 -0.66
C ILE A 82 1.12 0.38 -1.10
N ARG A 83 0.88 0.73 -2.37
CA ARG A 83 -0.41 0.58 -3.05
C ARG A 83 -0.32 -0.49 -4.15
N LEU A 84 -1.02 -1.59 -3.93
CA LEU A 84 -1.16 -2.70 -4.87
C LEU A 84 -2.54 -2.62 -5.50
N SER A 85 -2.61 -2.47 -6.82
CA SER A 85 -3.87 -2.33 -7.57
C SER A 85 -3.83 -2.99 -8.94
N ASN A 86 -2.77 -3.76 -9.21
CA ASN A 86 -2.49 -4.32 -10.52
C ASN A 86 -2.91 -5.80 -10.54
N PRO A 87 -3.96 -6.17 -11.29
CA PRO A 87 -4.44 -7.55 -11.33
C PRO A 87 -3.47 -8.50 -12.05
N CYS A 88 -2.54 -7.98 -12.84
CA CYS A 88 -1.57 -8.78 -13.58
C CYS A 88 -0.34 -9.16 -12.74
N ILE A 89 -0.26 -8.67 -11.50
CA ILE A 89 0.88 -8.89 -10.61
C ILE A 89 0.39 -9.63 -9.37
N ASP A 90 1.02 -10.76 -9.07
CA ASP A 90 0.79 -11.46 -7.81
C ASP A 90 1.37 -10.63 -6.65
N PRO A 91 0.52 -10.10 -5.76
CA PRO A 91 0.98 -9.25 -4.65
C PRO A 91 1.83 -10.03 -3.63
N CYS A 92 1.63 -11.35 -3.53
CA CYS A 92 2.41 -12.19 -2.63
C CYS A 92 3.85 -12.37 -3.10
N LEU A 93 4.10 -12.37 -4.42
CA LEU A 93 5.47 -12.39 -4.97
C LEU A 93 6.28 -11.15 -4.56
N LEU A 94 5.60 -10.02 -4.35
CA LEU A 94 6.23 -8.80 -3.87
C LEU A 94 6.40 -8.82 -2.36
N LEU A 95 5.29 -8.94 -1.63
CA LEU A 95 5.22 -8.58 -0.23
C LEU A 95 5.90 -9.62 0.65
N ILE A 96 5.63 -10.91 0.43
CA ILE A 96 6.11 -11.97 1.33
C ILE A 96 7.64 -11.98 1.44
N PRO A 97 8.42 -11.89 0.33
CA PRO A 97 9.88 -11.89 0.43
C PRO A 97 10.49 -10.69 1.14
N ILE A 98 9.82 -9.53 1.11
CA ILE A 98 10.38 -8.28 1.65
C ILE A 98 9.75 -7.86 2.98
N MET A 99 8.71 -8.56 3.44
CA MET A 99 7.84 -8.11 4.53
C MET A 99 8.59 -7.83 5.83
N LYS A 100 9.59 -8.66 6.15
CA LYS A 100 10.46 -8.50 7.33
C LYS A 100 11.35 -7.25 7.24
N ASN A 101 11.61 -6.76 6.03
CA ASN A 101 12.46 -5.61 5.79
C ASN A 101 11.64 -4.32 5.69
N LEU A 102 10.31 -4.38 5.67
CA LEU A 102 9.41 -3.23 5.60
C LEU A 102 9.24 -2.58 6.99
N THR A 103 10.35 -2.18 7.60
CA THR A 103 10.40 -1.69 8.99
C THR A 103 9.74 -0.32 9.18
N GLN A 104 9.57 0.45 8.11
CA GLN A 104 8.93 1.77 8.12
C GLN A 104 7.54 1.77 7.48
N LEU A 105 6.99 0.62 7.08
CA LEU A 105 5.72 0.58 6.38
C LEU A 105 4.56 0.92 7.32
N THR A 106 3.96 2.09 7.11
CA THR A 106 2.81 2.57 7.87
C THR A 106 1.50 2.24 7.16
N THR A 107 1.50 2.24 5.82
CA THR A 107 0.27 2.16 5.02
C THR A 107 0.36 1.10 3.93
N LEU A 108 -0.57 0.14 3.97
CA LEU A 108 -0.74 -0.87 2.93
C LEU A 108 -2.14 -0.75 2.31
N ILE A 109 -2.20 -0.49 1.01
CA ILE A 109 -3.43 -0.32 0.25
C ILE A 109 -3.54 -1.47 -0.76
N LEU A 110 -4.59 -2.28 -0.63
CA LEU A 110 -4.85 -3.46 -1.44
C LEU A 110 -6.14 -3.27 -2.24
N ASN A 111 -6.00 -2.86 -3.50
CA ASN A 111 -7.11 -2.55 -4.38
C ASN A 111 -7.31 -3.67 -5.39
N ASN A 112 -8.56 -4.11 -5.56
CA ASN A 112 -8.90 -5.16 -6.54
C ASN A 112 -8.07 -6.45 -6.41
N ILE A 113 -7.55 -6.75 -5.22
CA ILE A 113 -6.83 -8.00 -4.92
C ILE A 113 -7.81 -9.12 -4.55
N GLU A 114 -7.61 -10.29 -5.13
CA GLU A 114 -8.39 -11.51 -4.84
C GLU A 114 -8.28 -11.91 -3.37
N SER A 115 -9.34 -12.50 -2.82
CA SER A 115 -9.43 -12.80 -1.37
C SER A 115 -8.39 -13.82 -0.89
N ASN A 116 -8.00 -14.79 -1.72
CA ASN A 116 -6.96 -15.78 -1.45
C ASN A 116 -5.60 -15.12 -1.14
N TYR A 117 -5.23 -14.05 -1.85
CA TYR A 117 -3.99 -13.30 -1.61
C TYR A 117 -4.09 -12.45 -0.34
N ILE A 118 -5.27 -11.87 -0.06
CA ILE A 118 -5.48 -11.10 1.16
C ILE A 118 -5.20 -11.95 2.39
N GLU A 119 -5.73 -13.17 2.45
CA GLU A 119 -5.51 -14.07 3.58
C GLU A 119 -4.01 -14.34 3.80
N LYS A 120 -3.27 -14.62 2.73
CA LYS A 120 -1.81 -14.83 2.79
C LYS A 120 -1.08 -13.58 3.28
N ILE A 121 -1.42 -12.40 2.78
CA ILE A 121 -0.80 -11.13 3.20
C ILE A 121 -1.10 -10.87 4.68
N VAL A 122 -2.37 -11.02 5.06
CA VAL A 122 -2.86 -10.81 6.42
C VAL A 122 -2.14 -11.71 7.41
N ASN A 123 -1.95 -12.98 7.08
CA ASN A 123 -1.23 -13.94 7.92
C ASN A 123 0.24 -13.57 8.14
N ASN A 124 0.82 -12.68 7.35
CA ASN A 124 2.20 -12.23 7.50
C ASN A 124 2.32 -10.82 8.12
N LEU A 125 1.21 -10.13 8.43
CA LEU A 125 1.23 -8.74 8.92
C LEU A 125 1.95 -8.56 10.26
N PHE A 126 2.09 -9.63 11.04
CA PHE A 126 2.85 -9.61 12.29
C PHE A 126 4.33 -9.23 12.09
N CYS A 127 4.86 -9.29 10.86
CA CYS A 127 6.21 -8.84 10.51
C CYS A 127 6.33 -7.31 10.32
N LEU A 128 5.23 -6.56 10.39
CA LEU A 128 5.19 -5.12 10.11
C LEU A 128 4.99 -4.34 11.41
N PRO A 129 6.08 -3.87 12.05
CA PRO A 129 6.00 -3.35 13.42
C PRO A 129 5.27 -2.01 13.53
N VAL A 130 5.25 -1.20 12.46
CA VAL A 130 4.72 0.17 12.46
C VAL A 130 3.48 0.35 11.58
N LEU A 131 2.91 -0.75 11.08
CA LEU A 131 1.74 -0.68 10.21
C LEU A 131 0.53 -0.14 10.98
N SER A 132 0.06 1.05 10.60
CA SER A 132 -1.07 1.74 11.21
C SER A 132 -2.33 1.71 10.34
N SER A 133 -2.18 1.51 9.02
CA SER A 133 -3.28 1.52 8.07
C SER A 133 -3.20 0.37 7.09
N LEU A 134 -4.24 -0.48 7.08
CA LEU A 134 -4.49 -1.46 6.02
C LEU A 134 -5.83 -1.14 5.37
N THR A 135 -5.80 -0.74 4.11
CA THR A 135 -7.01 -0.41 3.35
C THR A 135 -7.23 -1.44 2.26
N ARG A 136 -8.46 -1.94 2.15
CA ARG A 136 -8.89 -2.75 1.02
C ARG A 136 -9.97 -2.02 0.24
N GLU A 137 -9.64 -1.57 -0.97
CA GLU A 137 -10.63 -0.98 -1.87
C GLU A 137 -11.13 -2.05 -2.85
N ARG A 138 -12.44 -2.27 -2.84
CA ARG A 138 -13.14 -2.97 -3.93
C ARG A 138 -14.08 -1.98 -4.59
N HIS A 139 -14.32 -2.12 -5.89
CA HIS A 139 -15.28 -1.28 -6.61
C HIS A 139 -16.57 -1.07 -5.77
N ARG A 140 -16.83 0.19 -5.40
CA ARG A 140 -17.96 0.69 -4.58
C ARG A 140 -17.99 0.32 -3.09
N THR A 141 -16.91 -0.20 -2.50
CA THR A 141 -16.83 -0.43 -1.04
C THR A 141 -15.39 -0.35 -0.54
N VAL A 142 -15.10 0.64 0.31
CA VAL A 142 -13.83 0.76 1.03
C VAL A 142 -13.97 0.00 2.35
N PHE A 143 -13.11 -0.99 2.57
CA PHE A 143 -12.97 -1.65 3.87
C PHE A 143 -11.70 -1.14 4.54
N PHE A 144 -11.84 -0.51 5.70
CA PHE A 144 -10.71 -0.18 6.56
C PHE A 144 -10.44 -1.37 7.47
N VAL A 145 -9.23 -1.93 7.39
CA VAL A 145 -8.71 -2.80 8.43
C VAL A 145 -7.78 -1.93 9.27
N LEU A 146 -8.33 -1.29 10.30
CA LEU A 146 -7.52 -0.56 11.28
C LEU A 146 -6.69 -1.56 12.06
N SER A 147 -5.36 -1.49 11.94
CA SER A 147 -4.45 -2.32 12.72
C SER A 147 -4.24 -1.70 14.11
N CYS A 148 -4.55 -2.49 15.16
CA CYS A 148 -3.89 -2.40 16.46
C CYS A 148 -2.87 -3.54 16.51
N ILE A 149 -1.61 -3.27 16.86
CA ILE A 149 -0.51 -4.26 16.93
C ILE A 149 0.30 -3.93 18.21
N PHE A 150 0.66 -4.81 19.16
CA PHE A 150 0.32 -6.19 19.54
C PHE A 150 0.80 -6.45 21.00
N ALA A 151 0.16 -7.34 21.76
CA ALA A 151 0.78 -8.13 22.83
C ALA A 151 0.09 -9.51 22.95
N GLY A 152 0.83 -10.62 22.73
CA GLY A 152 0.47 -11.97 23.18
C GLY A 152 -0.31 -12.89 22.21
N HIS A 153 0.43 -13.84 21.62
CA HIS A 153 0.09 -15.16 21.05
C HIS A 153 -1.31 -15.55 20.49
N LEU A 154 -1.26 -16.07 19.24
CA LEU A 154 -2.14 -17.03 18.53
C LEU A 154 -3.67 -16.78 18.48
N GLY A 155 -4.18 -16.38 17.30
CA GLY A 155 -5.62 -16.50 16.97
C GLY A 155 -6.07 -15.65 15.77
N THR A 156 -6.92 -16.24 14.92
CA THR A 156 -7.39 -15.87 13.56
C THR A 156 -8.20 -14.55 13.39
N LEU A 157 -8.15 -13.95 12.19
CA LEU A 157 -8.94 -12.76 11.80
C LEU A 157 -10.40 -13.05 11.41
N SER A 158 -11.30 -12.13 11.78
CA SER A 158 -12.66 -12.05 11.22
C SER A 158 -12.72 -10.95 10.15
N CYS A 159 -13.21 -11.29 8.95
CA CYS A 159 -13.55 -10.30 7.92
C CYS A 159 -15.04 -9.94 8.07
N PHE A 160 -15.34 -8.70 8.47
CA PHE A 160 -16.71 -8.19 8.39
C PHE A 160 -17.00 -7.71 6.96
N SER A 161 -17.87 -8.46 6.25
CA SER A 161 -18.43 -8.07 4.97
C SER A 161 -19.81 -7.42 5.17
N GLY A 162 -19.89 -6.09 5.18
CA GLY A 162 -21.17 -5.40 5.07
C GLY A 162 -21.66 -5.39 3.62
N ARG A 163 -22.71 -6.17 3.30
CA ARG A 163 -23.48 -5.96 2.06
C ARG A 163 -24.44 -4.79 2.28
N ILE A 164 -24.22 -3.67 1.61
CA ILE A 164 -25.22 -2.60 1.55
C ILE A 164 -26.21 -2.97 0.43
N ALA A 165 -27.38 -3.47 0.81
CA ALA A 165 -28.48 -3.67 -0.13
C ALA A 165 -28.91 -2.31 -0.70
N GLY A 166 -28.82 -2.16 -2.03
CA GLY A 166 -29.38 -1.01 -2.72
C GLY A 166 -30.88 -0.93 -2.47
N ARG A 167 -31.37 0.25 -2.08
CA ARG A 167 -32.81 0.55 -1.96
C ARG A 167 -33.50 0.21 -3.29
N LYS A 168 -34.25 -0.89 -3.32
CA LYS A 168 -35.39 -1.05 -4.23
C LYS A 168 -36.65 -0.98 -3.38
N ASN A 169 -37.47 0.02 -3.72
CA ASN A 169 -38.86 0.27 -3.38
C ASN A 169 -39.54 -0.62 -2.33
N LEU A 170 -40.02 0.06 -1.29
CA LEU A 170 -40.89 -0.40 -0.22
C LEU A 170 -42.06 -1.29 -0.71
N ARG A 171 -42.17 -2.48 -0.11
CA ARG A 171 -43.47 -3.09 0.24
C ARG A 171 -43.34 -3.72 1.64
N PRO A 172 -44.32 -3.55 2.55
CA PRO A 172 -44.24 -4.07 3.90
C PRO A 172 -44.73 -5.52 3.92
N GLY A 173 -43.79 -6.47 4.00
CA GLY A 173 -44.10 -7.88 4.17
C GLY A 173 -42.96 -8.55 4.91
N ARG A 174 -43.25 -9.08 6.11
CA ARG A 174 -42.32 -9.78 7.00
C ARG A 174 -41.44 -10.78 6.22
N THR A 175 -40.13 -10.59 6.26
CA THR A 175 -39.16 -11.67 6.08
C THR A 175 -38.12 -11.58 7.17
N HIS A 176 -38.09 -12.62 8.01
CA HIS A 176 -37.03 -12.91 8.97
C HIS A 176 -35.68 -12.84 8.25
N LEU A 177 -34.86 -11.83 8.58
CA LEU A 177 -33.45 -11.81 8.22
C LEU A 177 -32.76 -12.82 9.16
N GLN A 178 -32.50 -14.04 8.69
CA GLN A 178 -31.50 -14.88 9.34
C GLN A 178 -30.13 -14.33 8.97
N ASP A 179 -29.60 -13.47 9.83
CA ASP A 179 -28.17 -13.25 9.92
C ASP A 179 -27.52 -14.60 10.19
N LYS A 180 -26.75 -15.13 9.23
CA LYS A 180 -25.77 -16.19 9.52
C LYS A 180 -24.65 -15.56 10.35
N LYS A 181 -24.92 -15.41 11.65
CA LYS A 181 -23.91 -15.28 12.69
C LYS A 181 -23.27 -16.65 12.86
N SER A 182 -22.12 -16.87 12.24
CA SER A 182 -21.17 -17.86 12.74
C SER A 182 -20.46 -17.22 13.93
N SER A 183 -20.91 -17.52 15.15
CA SER A 183 -20.24 -17.07 16.37
C SER A 183 -19.16 -18.07 16.76
N CYS A 184 -17.95 -17.60 16.98
CA CYS A 184 -17.00 -18.26 17.86
C CYS A 184 -16.47 -17.21 18.85
N VAL A 185 -16.44 -17.59 20.12
CA VAL A 185 -16.13 -16.73 21.27
C VAL A 185 -14.61 -16.66 21.46
N LEU A 186 -14.03 -15.46 21.60
CA LEU A 186 -12.74 -15.23 22.27
C LEU A 186 -12.64 -13.80 22.88
N PRO A 187 -11.79 -13.60 23.91
CA PRO A 187 -11.85 -12.48 24.86
C PRO A 187 -10.86 -11.32 24.61
N ALA A 188 -11.27 -10.16 25.14
CA ALA A 188 -10.58 -8.93 25.55
C ALA A 188 -9.27 -8.46 24.86
N GLY A 189 -9.34 -7.29 24.19
CA GLY A 189 -8.22 -6.35 24.08
C GLY A 189 -8.18 -5.50 22.80
N ARG A 190 -8.85 -4.34 22.82
CA ARG A 190 -8.94 -3.25 21.81
C ARG A 190 -10.01 -3.40 20.71
N ILE A 191 -10.67 -2.26 20.45
CA ILE A 191 -11.88 -2.08 19.66
C ILE A 191 -11.52 -1.61 18.24
N PHE A 192 -12.13 -2.21 17.23
CA PHE A 192 -12.06 -1.77 15.84
C PHE A 192 -13.19 -0.76 15.56
N VAL A 193 -12.87 0.39 14.97
CA VAL A 193 -13.86 1.29 14.39
C VAL A 193 -13.84 1.11 12.88
N LEU A 194 -14.85 0.46 12.32
CA LEU A 194 -15.08 0.41 10.88
C LEU A 194 -15.80 1.69 10.46
N GLN A 195 -15.17 2.54 9.63
CA GLN A 195 -15.88 3.62 8.94
C GLN A 195 -16.04 3.27 7.47
N ALA A 196 -17.26 2.92 7.05
CA ALA A 196 -17.59 2.94 5.63
C ALA A 196 -17.83 4.40 5.22
N SER A 197 -17.02 4.95 4.30
CA SER A 197 -17.28 6.26 3.69
C SER A 197 -18.01 6.07 2.36
N LYS A 198 -19.07 6.86 2.14
CA LYS A 198 -19.74 6.99 0.84
C LYS A 198 -19.12 8.20 0.13
N SER A 199 -18.63 8.00 -1.09
CA SER A 199 -18.45 9.05 -2.09
C SER A 199 -19.67 9.11 -2.98
#